data_AF-A0A131Z792-F1
#
_entry.id   AF-A0A131Z792-F1
#
_cell.length_a   1.000
_cell.length_b   1.000
_cell.length_c   1.000
_cell.angle_alpha   90.00
_cell.angle_beta   90.00
_cell.angle_gamma   90.00
#
_symmetry.space_group_name_H-M   'P 1'
#
loop_
_entity.id
_entity.type
_entity.pdbx_description
1 polymer ?
#
loop_
_entity_poly.entity_id
_entity_poly.type
_entity_poly.pdbx_seq_one_letter_code
_entity_poly.pdbx_strand_id
1 'polypeptide(L)'
;MTSPLHISSQCKQRNDCKARVSTAQKTRAHKPLRRSCTWASAQHHLFVANPFFPHRADGVHAAMAKVKARELRGKKKEELVKQLEDLKQELAALRVAKVTGGAASKLSKIRVVRKSIARVLTVIHQTQKEHLRKFYRGKKYKPRDLRPKLTRAKRRELTPHEKSLRTRKQARKMAAYPPRKFALKL
;
A
#
# COMPACT_ATOMS: atom_id res chain seq x y z
N MET A 1 -38.73 -17.93 -59.46
CA MET A 1 -37.79 -18.41 -58.42
C MET A 1 -37.60 -17.30 -57.41
N THR A 2 -37.79 -17.64 -56.14
CA THR A 2 -37.57 -16.89 -54.89
C THR A 2 -38.36 -15.60 -54.61
N SER A 3 -39.18 -15.72 -53.57
CA SER A 3 -40.13 -14.78 -52.97
C SER A 3 -39.49 -13.60 -52.21
N PRO A 4 -40.28 -12.55 -51.92
CA PRO A 4 -39.89 -11.37 -51.13
C PRO A 4 -40.24 -11.55 -49.64
N LEU A 5 -39.53 -10.87 -48.74
CA LEU A 5 -40.05 -10.57 -47.39
C LEU A 5 -39.74 -9.12 -47.00
N HIS A 6 -40.84 -8.37 -46.98
CA HIS A 6 -41.09 -7.08 -46.34
C HIS A 6 -41.40 -7.30 -44.85
N ILE A 7 -41.30 -6.25 -44.02
CA ILE A 7 -42.05 -5.90 -42.77
C ILE A 7 -41.11 -5.01 -41.93
N SER A 8 -41.18 -3.67 -42.00
CA SER A 8 -42.08 -2.75 -41.28
C SER A 8 -42.03 -2.93 -39.74
N SER A 9 -41.37 -2.05 -38.99
CA SER A 9 -41.86 -0.76 -38.45
C SER A 9 -42.44 -0.86 -37.02
N GLN A 10 -42.17 0.20 -36.27
CA GLN A 10 -42.84 0.68 -35.04
C GLN A 10 -42.41 0.15 -33.65
N CYS A 11 -41.62 0.98 -32.98
CA CYS A 11 -41.98 1.78 -31.80
C CYS A 11 -43.12 1.26 -30.88
N LYS A 12 -42.80 1.04 -29.59
CA LYS A 12 -43.69 1.45 -28.48
C LYS A 12 -42.94 1.68 -27.17
N GLN A 13 -43.25 2.82 -26.58
CA GLN A 13 -42.77 3.32 -25.29
C GLN A 13 -43.42 2.61 -24.10
N ARG A 14 -42.71 2.69 -22.95
CA ARG A 14 -43.18 2.78 -21.56
C ARG A 14 -44.14 1.70 -21.03
N ASN A 15 -43.77 1.12 -19.89
CA ASN A 15 -44.51 1.36 -18.65
C ASN A 15 -43.70 0.96 -17.40
N ASP A 16 -43.56 1.93 -16.51
CA ASP A 16 -43.33 1.75 -15.08
C ASP A 16 -44.42 0.85 -14.48
N CYS A 17 -44.04 -0.02 -13.55
CA CYS A 17 -44.97 -0.42 -12.49
C CYS A 17 -44.25 -0.53 -11.15
N LYS A 18 -44.74 0.33 -10.25
CA LYS A 18 -44.40 0.49 -8.84
C LYS A 18 -44.72 -0.77 -8.02
N ALA A 19 -44.10 -0.79 -6.85
CA ALA A 19 -44.58 -1.34 -5.59
C ALA A 19 -44.42 -2.86 -5.33
N ARG A 20 -43.44 -3.17 -4.47
CA ARG A 20 -43.77 -3.90 -3.24
C ARG A 20 -42.98 -3.35 -2.05
N VAL A 21 -43.67 -2.50 -1.29
CA VAL A 21 -43.46 -2.35 0.14
C VAL A 21 -43.82 -3.71 0.76
N SER A 22 -42.87 -4.35 1.45
CA SER A 22 -43.20 -5.30 2.49
C SER A 22 -42.37 -4.98 3.72
N THR A 23 -43.07 -4.36 4.66
CA THR A 23 -42.80 -4.35 6.10
C THR A 23 -42.24 -5.67 6.59
N ALA A 24 -41.04 -5.65 7.17
CA ALA A 24 -40.60 -6.63 8.13
C ALA A 24 -39.95 -5.89 9.30
N GLN A 25 -40.81 -5.49 10.25
CA GLN A 25 -40.40 -5.19 11.60
C GLN A 25 -39.85 -6.48 12.23
N LYS A 26 -38.61 -6.47 12.72
CA LYS A 26 -38.25 -7.32 13.87
C LYS A 26 -37.09 -6.72 14.68
N THR A 27 -37.50 -6.07 15.76
CA THR A 27 -36.87 -6.03 17.09
C THR A 27 -35.40 -5.61 17.20
N ARG A 28 -35.26 -4.35 17.60
CA ARG A 28 -34.25 -3.83 18.53
C ARG A 28 -33.98 -4.83 19.65
N ALA A 29 -32.76 -5.33 19.77
CA ALA A 29 -32.24 -5.92 21.00
C ALA A 29 -31.04 -5.08 21.46
N HIS A 30 -31.30 -4.22 22.46
CA HIS A 30 -30.26 -3.65 23.30
C HIS A 30 -29.58 -4.81 24.05
N LYS A 31 -28.25 -4.88 24.01
CA LYS A 31 -27.48 -5.49 25.10
C LYS A 31 -26.33 -4.59 25.54
N PRO A 32 -26.02 -4.60 26.85
CA PRO A 32 -25.50 -3.44 27.56
C PRO A 32 -24.02 -3.60 27.95
N LEU A 33 -23.48 -2.46 28.39
CA LEU A 33 -22.37 -2.27 29.33
C LEU A 33 -21.10 -3.15 29.22
N ARG A 34 -20.01 -2.44 28.92
CA ARG A 34 -18.71 -2.50 29.62
C ARG A 34 -18.68 -3.51 30.78
N ARG A 35 -17.91 -4.59 30.60
CA ARG A 35 -17.25 -5.29 31.70
C ARG A 35 -15.80 -4.84 31.75
N SER A 36 -15.52 -4.07 32.79
CA SER A 36 -14.20 -3.86 33.37
C SER A 36 -13.64 -5.20 33.85
N CYS A 37 -12.55 -5.67 33.26
CA CYS A 37 -11.68 -6.66 33.89
C CYS A 37 -10.51 -5.92 34.52
N THR A 38 -10.66 -5.59 35.80
CA THR A 38 -9.55 -5.40 36.71
C THR A 38 -9.03 -6.80 37.07
N TRP A 39 -7.90 -7.19 36.47
CA TRP A 39 -7.04 -8.19 37.09
C TRP A 39 -5.73 -7.50 37.41
N ALA A 40 -5.56 -7.32 38.72
CA ALA A 40 -4.36 -6.87 39.35
C ALA A 40 -3.24 -7.89 39.12
N SER A 41 -2.04 -7.35 38.92
CA SER A 41 -0.79 -7.77 39.57
C SER A 41 -0.56 -9.27 39.77
N ALA A 42 0.28 -9.86 38.92
CA ALA A 42 1.21 -10.89 39.35
C ALA A 42 2.58 -10.67 38.68
N GLN A 43 3.58 -10.67 39.55
CA GLN A 43 4.96 -10.25 39.35
C GLN A 43 5.83 -11.33 38.70
N HIS A 44 6.86 -10.85 38.00
CA HIS A 44 8.19 -11.44 37.80
C HIS A 44 8.31 -12.96 37.60
N HIS A 45 8.71 -13.39 36.40
CA HIS A 45 9.99 -14.09 36.18
C HIS A 45 10.19 -14.38 34.68
N LEU A 46 11.30 -13.86 34.15
CA LEU A 46 12.13 -14.38 33.05
C LEU A 46 11.45 -15.31 32.03
N PHE A 47 11.12 -14.77 30.84
CA PHE A 47 11.37 -15.54 29.60
C PHE A 47 11.72 -14.60 28.45
N VAL A 48 13.01 -14.58 28.16
CA VAL A 48 13.62 -14.07 26.93
C VAL A 48 13.03 -14.84 25.74
N ALA A 49 12.38 -14.15 24.81
CA ALA A 49 12.30 -14.57 23.41
C ALA A 49 11.83 -13.40 22.53
N ASN A 50 12.80 -12.55 22.22
CA ASN A 50 12.76 -11.60 21.11
C ASN A 50 12.64 -12.39 19.79
N PRO A 51 11.56 -12.31 18.97
CA PRO A 51 11.63 -12.74 17.58
C PRO A 51 12.13 -11.54 16.77
N PHE A 52 13.30 -11.02 17.16
CA PHE A 52 14.16 -10.34 16.22
C PHE A 52 14.58 -11.43 15.25
N PHE A 53 13.77 -11.60 14.20
CA PHE A 53 14.07 -12.47 13.07
C PHE A 53 15.51 -12.18 12.69
N PRO A 54 16.45 -13.12 12.85
CA PRO A 54 17.76 -12.91 12.32
C PRO A 54 17.54 -12.85 10.81
N HIS A 55 17.73 -11.66 10.23
CA HIS A 55 18.27 -11.60 8.90
C HIS A 55 19.53 -12.48 8.97
N ARG A 56 19.40 -13.74 8.54
CA ARG A 56 20.55 -14.57 8.21
C ARG A 56 21.35 -13.74 7.22
N ALA A 57 22.37 -13.08 7.76
CA ALA A 57 23.50 -12.64 7.00
C ALA A 57 24.14 -13.95 6.52
N ASP A 58 23.69 -14.44 5.37
CA ASP A 58 24.47 -15.35 4.56
C ASP A 58 25.71 -14.54 4.10
N GLY A 59 26.66 -14.37 5.02
CA GLY A 59 28.06 -14.18 4.71
C GLY A 59 28.57 -15.48 4.10
N VAL A 60 29.50 -15.35 3.16
CA VAL A 60 30.18 -16.42 2.40
C VAL A 60 29.48 -16.98 1.14
N HIS A 61 28.94 -16.07 0.30
CA HIS A 61 28.98 -16.25 -1.16
C HIS A 61 29.29 -14.90 -1.82
N ALA A 62 30.48 -14.38 -1.54
CA ALA A 62 30.97 -13.11 -2.07
C ALA A 62 32.02 -13.40 -3.15
N ALA A 63 31.62 -13.46 -4.43
CA ALA A 63 32.48 -13.14 -5.57
C ALA A 63 31.79 -13.29 -6.93
N MET A 64 30.80 -14.18 -7.09
CA MET A 64 30.27 -14.47 -8.44
C MET A 64 28.92 -13.79 -8.68
N ALA A 65 28.91 -12.81 -9.59
CA ALA A 65 27.76 -12.34 -10.38
C ALA A 65 26.54 -11.75 -9.63
N LYS A 66 26.71 -11.20 -8.42
CA LYS A 66 25.61 -10.55 -7.70
C LYS A 66 25.42 -9.11 -8.19
N VAL A 67 24.46 -8.89 -9.10
CA VAL A 67 24.09 -7.56 -9.63
C VAL A 67 23.87 -6.58 -8.47
N LYS A 68 24.70 -5.53 -8.38
CA LYS A 68 24.60 -4.54 -7.30
C LYS A 68 23.63 -3.43 -7.70
N ALA A 69 22.72 -3.09 -6.78
CA ALA A 69 21.69 -2.08 -7.04
C ALA A 69 22.27 -0.66 -7.26
N ARG A 70 23.47 -0.37 -6.73
CA ARG A 70 24.15 0.92 -6.92
C ARG A 70 24.51 1.15 -8.39
N GLU A 71 25.05 0.12 -9.05
CA GLU A 71 25.47 0.15 -10.46
C GLU A 71 24.27 0.30 -11.42
N LEU A 72 23.10 -0.23 -11.04
CA LEU A 72 21.89 -0.17 -11.87
C LEU A 72 21.24 1.22 -11.92
N ARG A 73 21.46 2.08 -10.91
CA ARG A 73 20.81 3.40 -10.83
C ARG A 73 21.37 4.40 -11.86
N GLY A 74 22.60 4.20 -12.32
CA GLY A 74 23.25 5.06 -13.33
C GLY A 74 22.93 4.67 -14.78
N LYS A 75 22.30 3.52 -15.01
CA LYS A 75 22.01 3.00 -16.35
C LYS A 75 20.69 3.54 -16.90
N LYS A 76 20.58 3.59 -18.23
CA LYS A 76 19.33 4.00 -18.91
C LYS A 76 18.26 2.91 -18.77
N LYS A 77 16.98 3.32 -18.87
CA LYS A 77 15.84 2.40 -18.77
C LYS A 77 15.91 1.26 -19.80
N GLU A 78 16.32 1.56 -21.02
CA GLU A 78 16.42 0.58 -22.11
C GLU A 78 17.44 -0.52 -21.81
N GLU A 79 18.60 -0.15 -21.27
CA GLU A 79 19.65 -1.11 -20.85
C GLU A 79 19.17 -2.00 -19.71
N LEU A 80 18.37 -1.45 -18.77
CA LEU A 80 17.79 -2.22 -17.67
C LEU A 80 16.73 -3.22 -18.15
N VAL A 81 15.98 -2.88 -19.20
CA VAL A 81 14.98 -3.79 -19.79
C VAL A 81 15.67 -4.94 -20.51
N LYS A 82 16.73 -4.67 -21.29
CA LYS A 82 17.55 -5.72 -21.93
C LYS A 82 18.15 -6.68 -20.90
N GLN A 83 18.81 -6.15 -19.86
CA GLN A 83 19.36 -6.96 -18.75
C GLN A 83 18.29 -7.80 -18.04
N LEU A 84 17.05 -7.31 -17.97
CA LEU A 84 15.95 -8.03 -17.35
C LEU A 84 15.48 -9.21 -18.22
N GLU A 85 15.49 -9.06 -19.55
CA GLU A 85 15.15 -10.13 -20.49
C GLU A 85 16.18 -11.25 -20.46
N ASP A 86 17.47 -10.90 -20.48
CA ASP A 86 18.57 -11.87 -20.39
C ASP A 86 18.48 -12.71 -19.09
N LEU A 87 18.25 -12.04 -17.95
CA LEU A 87 18.10 -12.73 -16.66
C LEU A 87 16.85 -13.61 -16.58
N LYS A 88 15.77 -13.26 -17.30
CA LYS A 88 14.56 -14.09 -17.38
C LYS A 88 14.79 -15.35 -18.22
N GLN A 89 15.50 -15.21 -19.34
CA GLN A 89 15.88 -16.36 -20.18
C GLN A 89 16.80 -17.31 -19.41
N GLU A 90 17.80 -16.78 -18.70
CA GLU A 90 18.67 -17.59 -17.82
C GLU A 90 17.85 -18.32 -16.75
N LEU A 91 16.89 -17.64 -16.12
CA LEU A 91 16.01 -18.26 -15.12
C LEU A 91 15.16 -19.38 -15.73
N ALA A 92 14.63 -19.20 -16.94
CA ALA A 92 13.87 -20.22 -17.64
C ALA A 92 14.71 -21.46 -17.93
N ALA A 93 15.94 -21.28 -18.43
CA ALA A 93 16.89 -22.37 -18.65
C ALA A 93 17.22 -23.12 -17.34
N LEU A 94 17.45 -22.39 -16.24
CA LEU A 94 17.72 -23.00 -14.94
C LEU A 94 16.52 -23.76 -14.35
N ARG A 95 15.29 -23.38 -14.70
CA ARG A 95 14.07 -24.12 -14.30
C ARG A 95 13.95 -25.43 -15.05
N VAL A 96 14.25 -25.47 -16.35
CA VAL A 96 14.27 -26.73 -17.12
C VAL A 96 15.35 -27.66 -16.56
N ALA A 97 16.55 -27.14 -16.32
CA ALA A 97 17.65 -27.91 -15.74
C ALA A 97 17.33 -28.47 -14.34
N LYS A 98 16.44 -27.82 -13.59
CA LYS A 98 15.95 -28.35 -12.31
C LYS A 98 15.06 -29.58 -12.50
N VAL A 99 14.20 -29.58 -13.52
CA VAL A 99 13.28 -30.69 -13.80
C VAL A 99 14.04 -31.90 -14.33
N THR A 100 15.09 -31.69 -15.14
CA THR A 100 15.90 -32.76 -15.72
C THR A 100 16.97 -33.32 -14.78
N GLY A 101 16.97 -32.94 -13.50
CA GLY A 101 17.93 -33.46 -12.51
C GLY A 101 19.37 -32.92 -12.67
N GLY A 102 19.52 -31.65 -13.05
CA GLY A 102 20.83 -31.04 -13.31
C GLY A 102 21.71 -30.82 -12.06
N ALA A 103 23.00 -30.57 -12.30
CA ALA A 103 24.02 -30.37 -11.27
C ALA A 103 23.64 -29.32 -10.20
N ALA A 104 24.01 -29.59 -8.94
CA ALA A 104 23.73 -28.73 -7.78
C ALA A 104 24.26 -27.29 -7.94
N SER A 105 25.38 -27.11 -8.64
CA SER A 105 25.96 -25.80 -8.95
C SER A 105 25.02 -24.92 -9.80
N LYS A 106 24.27 -25.51 -10.74
CA LYS A 106 23.26 -24.81 -11.54
C LYS A 106 22.03 -24.44 -10.70
N LEU A 107 21.63 -25.31 -9.77
CA LEU A 107 20.49 -25.07 -8.87
C LEU A 107 20.74 -23.92 -7.89
N SER A 108 21.96 -23.79 -7.37
CA SER A 108 22.35 -22.69 -6.47
C SER A 108 22.21 -21.31 -7.13
N LYS A 109 22.37 -21.21 -8.46
CA LYS A 109 22.23 -19.95 -9.21
C LYS A 109 20.78 -19.44 -9.25
N ILE A 110 19.77 -20.31 -9.11
CA ILE A 110 18.34 -19.93 -9.17
C ILE A 110 18.02 -18.84 -8.13
N ARG A 111 18.53 -18.98 -6.91
CA ARG A 111 18.31 -17.99 -5.84
C ARG A 111 18.94 -16.64 -6.19
N VAL A 112 20.12 -16.65 -6.78
CA VAL A 112 20.88 -15.45 -7.15
C VAL A 112 20.16 -14.71 -8.28
N VAL A 113 19.82 -15.40 -9.38
CA VAL A 113 19.12 -14.83 -10.54
C VAL A 113 17.77 -14.23 -10.15
N ARG A 114 16.98 -14.92 -9.30
CA ARG A 114 15.71 -14.37 -8.78
C ARG A 114 15.91 -13.07 -8.01
N LYS A 115 16.93 -13.00 -7.15
CA LYS A 115 17.26 -11.77 -6.40
C LYS A 115 17.77 -10.67 -7.34
N SER A 116 18.50 -11.00 -8.41
CA SER A 116 18.94 -10.04 -9.43
C SER A 116 17.77 -9.45 -10.23
N ILE A 117 16.82 -10.27 -10.72
CA ILE A 117 15.60 -9.79 -11.40
C ILE A 117 14.81 -8.84 -10.50
N ALA A 118 14.61 -9.22 -9.23
CA ALA A 118 13.90 -8.38 -8.27
C ALA A 118 14.58 -7.01 -8.08
N ARG A 119 15.91 -6.95 -8.07
CA ARG A 119 16.67 -5.69 -7.98
C ARG A 119 16.47 -4.80 -9.20
N VAL A 120 16.59 -5.37 -10.41
CA VAL A 120 16.40 -4.62 -11.66
C VAL A 120 14.99 -4.04 -11.74
N LEU A 121 13.97 -4.87 -11.49
CA LEU A 121 12.57 -4.42 -11.43
C LEU A 121 12.38 -3.32 -10.38
N THR A 122 12.97 -3.47 -9.19
CA THR A 122 12.86 -2.46 -8.13
C THR A 122 13.43 -1.11 -8.58
N VAL A 123 14.60 -1.08 -9.23
CA VAL A 123 15.22 0.16 -9.72
C VAL A 123 14.35 0.80 -10.81
N ILE A 124 13.84 0.01 -11.76
CA ILE A 124 12.91 0.50 -12.80
C ILE A 124 11.65 1.12 -12.18
N HIS A 125 11.05 0.48 -11.17
CA HIS A 125 9.85 1.01 -10.51
C HIS A 125 10.15 2.26 -9.67
N GLN A 126 11.33 2.34 -9.05
CA GLN A 126 11.77 3.52 -8.30
C GLN A 126 11.89 4.73 -9.23
N THR A 127 12.64 4.60 -10.33
CA THR A 127 12.83 5.70 -11.30
C THR A 127 11.49 6.15 -11.88
N GLN A 128 10.65 5.21 -12.32
CA GLN A 128 9.30 5.52 -12.82
C GLN A 128 8.46 6.31 -11.80
N LYS A 129 8.41 5.86 -10.54
CA LYS A 129 7.66 6.59 -9.50
C LYS A 129 8.28 7.94 -9.17
N GLU A 130 9.59 8.08 -9.20
CA GLU A 130 10.28 9.36 -9.01
C GLU A 130 9.92 10.35 -10.12
N HIS A 131 9.93 9.93 -11.39
CA HIS A 131 9.50 10.77 -12.51
C HIS A 131 8.02 11.18 -12.39
N LEU A 132 7.13 10.25 -12.02
CA LEU A 132 5.72 10.55 -11.78
C LEU A 132 5.53 11.52 -10.61
N ARG A 133 6.28 11.37 -9.52
CA ARG A 133 6.25 12.30 -8.37
C ARG A 133 6.70 13.70 -8.75
N LYS A 134 7.72 13.83 -9.60
CA LYS A 134 8.16 15.11 -10.17
C LYS A 134 7.06 15.73 -11.03
N PHE A 135 6.45 14.96 -11.93
CA PHE A 135 5.39 15.44 -12.83
C PHE A 135 4.09 15.86 -12.10
N TYR A 136 3.69 15.14 -11.04
CA TYR A 136 2.51 15.47 -10.24
C TYR A 136 2.81 16.35 -9.02
N ARG A 137 4.00 16.95 -8.93
CA ARG A 137 4.31 17.91 -7.87
C ARG A 137 3.41 19.14 -8.02
N GLY A 138 2.86 19.64 -6.91
CA GLY A 138 1.96 20.80 -6.90
C GLY A 138 0.54 20.59 -7.45
N LYS A 139 0.30 19.55 -8.27
CA LYS A 139 -1.04 19.28 -8.82
C LYS A 139 -2.02 18.82 -7.73
N LYS A 140 -3.24 19.38 -7.74
CA LYS A 140 -4.33 19.03 -6.81
C LYS A 140 -4.76 17.56 -6.96
N TYR A 141 -4.93 17.11 -8.20
CA TYR A 141 -5.40 15.75 -8.49
C TYR A 141 -4.23 14.82 -8.79
N LYS A 142 -3.95 13.92 -7.85
CA LYS A 142 -2.92 12.88 -7.97
C LYS A 142 -3.54 11.49 -8.04
N PRO A 143 -2.94 10.56 -8.81
CA PRO A 143 -3.30 9.14 -8.79
C PRO A 143 -3.27 8.55 -7.38
N ARG A 144 -4.10 7.55 -7.10
CA ARG A 144 -4.22 6.93 -5.76
C ARG A 144 -2.89 6.36 -5.25
N ASP A 145 -2.05 5.85 -6.14
CA ASP A 145 -0.76 5.23 -5.79
C ASP A 145 0.29 6.23 -5.26
N LEU A 146 0.19 7.50 -5.66
CA LEU A 146 1.10 8.56 -5.24
C LEU A 146 0.61 9.30 -3.98
N ARG A 147 -0.60 9.00 -3.51
CA ARG A 147 -1.15 9.62 -2.29
C ARG A 147 -0.43 9.09 -1.05
N PRO A 148 -0.27 9.92 -0.01
CA PRO A 148 0.31 9.47 1.25
C PRO A 148 -0.55 8.37 1.87
N LYS A 149 0.09 7.29 2.35
CA LYS A 149 -0.58 6.17 2.99
C LYS A 149 -0.80 6.48 4.47
N LEU A 150 -1.92 7.15 4.77
CA LEU A 150 -2.39 7.41 6.13
C LEU A 150 -3.55 6.48 6.49
N THR A 151 -3.91 6.40 7.78
CA THR A 151 -5.14 5.72 8.21
C THR A 151 -6.38 6.47 7.70
N ARG A 152 -7.51 5.77 7.56
CA ARG A 152 -8.76 6.38 7.08
C ARG A 152 -9.24 7.51 7.98
N ALA A 153 -9.10 7.35 9.31
CA ALA A 153 -9.45 8.37 10.30
C ALA A 153 -8.63 9.65 10.07
N LYS A 154 -7.29 9.53 9.98
CA LYS A 154 -6.40 10.68 9.71
C LYS A 154 -6.70 11.38 8.38
N ARG A 155 -7.13 10.66 7.35
CA ARG A 155 -7.53 11.28 6.06
C ARG A 155 -8.83 12.08 6.12
N ARG A 156 -9.70 11.80 7.10
CA ARG A 156 -11.01 12.47 7.28
C ARG A 156 -10.97 13.55 8.36
N GLU A 157 -9.90 13.58 9.13
CA GLU A 157 -9.68 14.56 10.17
C GLU A 157 -9.55 15.97 9.58
N LEU A 158 -10.04 16.97 10.30
CA LEU A 158 -9.86 18.37 9.96
C LEU A 158 -8.36 18.73 9.91
N THR A 159 -7.99 19.61 9.01
CA THR A 159 -6.62 20.12 8.93
C THR A 159 -6.26 20.88 10.22
N PRO A 160 -4.97 20.90 10.62
CA PRO A 160 -4.54 21.65 11.80
C PRO A 160 -4.93 23.13 11.75
N HIS A 161 -4.90 23.72 10.54
CA HIS A 161 -5.36 25.08 10.30
C HIS A 161 -6.85 25.22 10.64
N GLU A 162 -7.72 24.39 10.06
CA GLU A 162 -9.16 24.40 10.36
C GLU A 162 -9.46 24.20 11.84
N LYS A 163 -8.74 23.31 12.52
CA LYS A 163 -8.85 23.11 13.97
C LYS A 163 -8.42 24.32 14.78
N SER A 164 -7.42 25.06 14.29
CA SER A 164 -6.89 26.25 14.94
C SER A 164 -7.71 27.51 14.65
N LEU A 165 -8.67 27.47 13.71
CA LEU A 165 -9.53 28.61 13.43
C LEU A 165 -10.35 28.93 14.68
N ARG A 166 -10.23 30.18 15.13
CA ARG A 166 -10.95 30.71 16.29
C ARG A 166 -11.87 31.81 15.83
N THR A 167 -13.02 31.95 16.49
CA THR A 167 -13.93 33.06 16.18
C THR A 167 -13.28 34.40 16.58
N ARG A 168 -13.66 35.50 15.93
CA ARG A 168 -13.15 36.85 16.28
C ARG A 168 -13.36 37.16 17.77
N LYS A 169 -14.48 36.70 18.35
CA LYS A 169 -14.80 36.83 19.77
C LYS A 169 -13.83 36.05 20.66
N GLN A 170 -13.55 34.78 20.33
CA GLN A 170 -12.57 33.96 21.05
C GLN A 170 -11.16 34.56 20.95
N ALA A 171 -10.74 35.02 19.76
CA ALA A 171 -9.46 35.69 19.55
C ALA A 171 -9.26 36.89 20.48
N ARG A 172 -10.24 37.81 20.52
CA ARG A 172 -10.26 38.96 21.43
C ARG A 172 -10.18 38.55 22.90
N LYS A 173 -10.94 37.52 23.31
CA LYS A 173 -10.95 37.03 24.70
C LYS A 173 -9.58 36.51 25.14
N MET A 174 -8.88 35.72 24.32
CA MET A 174 -7.56 35.19 24.71
C MET A 174 -6.48 36.27 24.68
N ALA A 175 -6.61 37.27 23.80
CA ALA A 175 -5.71 38.43 23.81
C ALA A 175 -5.89 39.26 25.08
N ALA A 176 -7.15 39.47 25.50
CA ALA A 176 -7.47 40.19 26.73
C ALA A 176 -7.02 39.43 27.99
N TYR A 177 -7.20 38.11 28.02
CA TYR A 177 -6.94 37.27 29.19
C TYR A 177 -6.00 36.11 28.85
N PRO A 178 -4.70 36.36 28.68
CA PRO A 178 -3.73 35.29 28.47
C PRO A 178 -3.54 34.48 29.76
N PRO A 179 -3.35 33.14 29.67
CA PRO A 179 -3.02 32.33 30.85
C PRO A 179 -1.66 32.77 31.40
N ARG A 180 -1.65 33.27 32.64
CA ARG A 180 -0.44 33.71 33.33
C ARG A 180 0.05 32.58 34.25
N LYS A 181 1.36 32.35 34.26
CA LYS A 181 1.99 31.47 35.25
C LYS A 181 2.26 32.29 36.52
N PHE A 182 1.81 31.82 37.67
CA PHE A 182 2.08 32.42 38.96
C PHE A 182 2.44 31.33 39.98
N ALA A 183 3.20 31.72 41.01
CA ALA A 183 3.51 30.88 42.15
C ALA A 183 3.23 31.68 43.42
N LEU A 184 2.70 31.02 44.44
CA LEU A 184 2.54 31.60 45.77
C LEU A 184 3.80 31.29 46.57
N LYS A 185 4.25 32.26 47.36
CA LYS A 185 5.32 32.04 48.31
C LYS A 185 4.75 31.17 49.44
N LEU A 186 5.40 30.04 49.70
CA LEU A 186 5.12 29.22 50.88
C LEU A 186 5.62 29.93 52.14
#